data_AF-A0A838WLV0-F1
#
_entry.id   AF-A0A838WLV0-F1
#
_cell.length_a   1.000
_cell.length_b   1.000
_cell.length_c   1.000
_cell.angle_alpha   90.00
_cell.angle_beta   90.00
_cell.angle_gamma   90.00
#
_symmetry.space_group_name_H-M   'P 1'
#
loop_
_entity.id
_entity.type
_entity.pdbx_description
1 polymer ?
#
loop_
_entity_poly.entity_id
_entity_poly.type
_entity_poly.pdbx_seq_one_letter_code
_entity_poly.pdbx_strand_id
1 'polypeptide(L)' 'MKDRTATIILCLFVGGLGIHRFYLGQTGLGLLYLLFCWTLIPSFIAFFELFIFIFTSDDEFNRKFNSASK' A
#
# COMPACT_ATOMS: atom_id res chain seq x y z
N MET A 1 -13.10 3.65 -7.51
CA MET A 1 -12.48 2.33 -7.41
C MET A 1 -11.00 2.55 -7.24
N LYS A 2 -10.35 1.87 -6.30
CA LYS A 2 -8.89 1.96 -6.11
C LYS A 2 -8.24 1.10 -7.18
N ASP A 3 -7.17 1.61 -7.78
CA ASP A 3 -6.41 0.88 -8.80
C ASP A 3 -5.18 0.20 -8.20
N ARG A 4 -4.97 -1.07 -8.59
CA ARG A 4 -3.82 -1.85 -8.18
C ARG A 4 -2.52 -1.22 -8.71
N THR A 5 -2.50 -0.86 -9.99
CA THR A 5 -1.33 -0.25 -10.63
C THR A 5 -0.95 1.06 -9.96
N ALA A 6 -1.92 1.90 -9.61
CA ALA A 6 -1.67 3.13 -8.84
C ALA A 6 -1.05 2.81 -7.48
N THR A 7 -1.53 1.77 -6.79
CA THR A 7 -0.97 1.32 -5.50
C THR A 7 0.48 0.85 -5.65
N ILE A 8 0.81 0.10 -6.70
CA ILE A 8 2.19 -0.36 -6.97
C ILE A 8 3.12 0.83 -7.24
N ILE A 9 2.68 1.80 -8.05
CA ILE A 9 3.46 3.01 -8.34
C ILE A 9 3.67 3.82 -7.06
N LEU A 10 2.63 4.02 -6.26
CA LEU A 10 2.72 4.70 -4.98
C LEU A 10 3.66 3.97 -4.00
N CYS A 11 3.64 2.64 -4.01
CA CYS A 11 4.52 1.83 -3.19
C CYS A 11 6.00 1.95 -3.66
N LEU A 12 6.24 2.01 -4.96
CA LEU A 12 7.60 2.14 -5.53
C LEU A 12 8.22 3.52 -5.21
N PHE A 13 7.47 4.59 -5.41
CA PHE A 13 7.99 5.96 -5.23
C PHE A 13 7.89 6.44 -3.79
N VAL A 14 6.86 6.02 -3.06
CA VAL A 14 6.47 6.61 -1.78
C VAL A 14 6.12 5.57 -0.72
N GLY A 15 6.51 4.31 -0.93
CA GLY A 15 6.26 3.20 -0.01
C GLY A 15 6.98 3.35 1.32
N GLY A 16 8.19 3.93 1.33
CA GLY A 16 8.91 4.25 2.56
C GLY A 16 8.22 5.27 3.47
N LEU A 17 7.32 6.09 2.92
CA LEU A 17 6.46 7.00 3.68
C LEU A 17 5.09 6.39 4.01
N GLY A 18 4.73 5.26 3.38
CA GLY A 18 3.45 4.58 3.56
C GLY A 18 2.25 5.23 2.88
N ILE A 19 2.46 6.12 1.89
CA ILE A 19 1.36 6.85 1.24
C ILE A 19 0.39 5.91 0.52
N HIS A 20 0.87 4.79 -0.01
CA HIS A 20 0.03 3.76 -0.63
C HIS A 20 -1.02 3.19 0.35
N ARG A 21 -0.72 3.12 1.66
CA ARG A 21 -1.70 2.67 2.68
C ARG A 21 -2.82 3.70 2.89
N PHE A 22 -2.54 5.00 2.76
CA PHE A 22 -3.58 6.04 2.78
C PHE A 22 -4.49 5.95 1.55
N TYR A 23 -3.92 5.68 0.36
CA TYR A 23 -4.70 5.48 -0.87
C TYR A 23 -5.66 4.28 -0.76
N LEU A 24 -5.25 3.23 -0.07
CA LEU A 24 -6.07 2.04 0.19
C LEU A 24 -7.15 2.26 1.28
N GLY A 25 -7.21 3.44 1.91
CA GLY A 25 -8.14 3.74 3.01
C GLY A 25 -7.69 3.21 4.37
N GLN A 26 -6.45 2.77 4.49
CA GLN A 26 -5.87 2.23 5.72
C GLN A 26 -5.08 3.31 6.46
N THR A 27 -5.75 4.40 6.83
CA THR A 27 -5.16 5.60 7.44
C THR A 27 -4.33 5.29 8.70
N GLY A 28 -4.77 4.34 9.53
CA GLY A 28 -4.01 3.93 10.72
C GLY A 28 -2.65 3.31 10.39
N LEU A 29 -2.59 2.43 9.39
CA LEU A 29 -1.32 1.85 8.92
C LEU A 29 -0.46 2.90 8.22
N GLY A 30 -1.06 3.77 7.42
CA GLY A 30 -0.35 4.88 6.79
C GLY A 30 0.31 5.81 7.81
N LEU A 31 -0.39 6.16 8.90
CA LEU A 31 0.18 6.98 9.97
C LEU A 31 1.32 6.28 10.69
N LEU A 32 1.19 4.97 10.94
CA LEU A 32 2.26 4.16 11.52
C LEU A 32 3.51 4.20 10.63
N TYR A 33 3.35 4.01 9.33
CA TYR A 33 4.46 4.11 8.37
C TYR A 33 5.11 5.50 8.37
N LEU A 34 4.31 6.57 8.45
CA LEU A 34 4.80 7.93 8.51
C LEU A 34 5.59 8.22 9.79
N LEU A 35 5.14 7.70 10.94
CA LEU A 35 5.85 7.85 12.22
C LEU A 35 7.16 7.07 12.26
N PHE A 36 7.22 5.92 11.57
CA PHE A 36 8.41 5.08 11.50
C PHE A 36 9.29 5.36 10.27
N CYS A 37 8.96 6.34 9.40
CA CYS A 37 9.66 6.56 8.13
C CYS A 37 11.18 6.82 8.31
N TRP A 38 11.56 7.47 9.41
CA TRP A 38 12.94 7.73 9.80
C TRP A 38 13.74 6.48 10.20
N THR A 39 13.08 5.36 10.52
CA THR A 39 13.75 4.12 10.90
C THR A 39 14.16 3.25 9.69
N LEU A 40 13.78 3.64 8.47
CA LEU A 40 13.93 2.86 7.22
C LEU A 40 13.19 1.49 7.21
N ILE A 41 12.63 1.05 8.34
CA ILE A 41 11.80 -0.16 8.45
C ILE A 41 10.62 -0.11 7.47
N PRO A 42 9.87 1.01 7.35
CA PRO A 42 8.73 1.08 6.43
C PRO A 42 9.14 0.92 4.97
N SER A 43 10.33 1.39 4.57
CA SER A 43 10.86 1.17 3.22
C SER A 43 11.13 -0.31 2.96
N PHE A 44 11.65 -1.04 3.95
CA PHE A 44 11.88 -2.48 3.82
C PHE A 44 10.56 -3.25 3.71
N ILE A 45 9.57 -2.94 4.53
CA ILE A 45 8.25 -3.58 4.45
C ILE A 45 7.55 -3.24 3.13
N ALA A 46 7.60 -1.97 2.71
CA ALA A 46 7.03 -1.53 1.44
C ALA A 46 7.66 -2.26 0.24
N PHE A 47 8.95 -2.61 0.31
CA PHE A 47 9.60 -3.41 -0.71
C PHE A 47 8.97 -4.81 -0.84
N PHE A 48 8.72 -5.51 0.27
CA PHE A 48 7.99 -6.80 0.22
C PHE A 48 6.54 -6.63 -0.20
N GLU A 49 5.86 -5.58 0.26
CA GLU A 49 4.48 -5.28 -0.15
C GLU A 49 4.38 -5.03 -1.64
N LEU A 50 5.38 -4.36 -2.25
CA LEU A 50 5.44 -4.16 -3.69
C LEU A 50 5.47 -5.50 -4.44
N PHE A 51 6.29 -6.47 -4.00
CA PHE A 51 6.27 -7.81 -4.58
C PHE A 51 4.91 -8.50 -4.39
N ILE A 52 4.34 -8.43 -3.19
CA ILE A 52 3.01 -9.00 -2.91
C ILE A 52 1.98 -8.39 -3.85
N PHE A 53 1.95 -7.07 -4.02
CA PHE A 53 1.02 -6.41 -4.94
C PHE A 53 1.27 -6.78 -6.40
N ILE A 54 2.52 -6.93 -6.83
CA ILE A 54 2.87 -7.41 -8.18
C ILE A 54 2.37 -8.84 -8.42
N PHE A 55 2.41 -9.72 -7.41
CA PHE A 55 1.90 -11.08 -7.54
C PHE A 55 0.40 -11.23 -7.24
N THR A 56 -0.22 -10.21 -6.63
CA THR A 56 -1.67 -10.17 -6.38
C THR A 56 -2.41 -9.90 -7.69
N SER A 57 -3.48 -10.65 -7.98
CA SER A 57 -4.33 -10.40 -9.15
C SER A 57 -5.27 -9.21 -8.93
N ASP A 58 -5.72 -8.58 -10.02
CA ASP A 58 -6.67 -7.46 -9.97
C ASP A 58 -7.98 -7.87 -9.27
N ASP A 59 -8.45 -9.11 -9.46
CA ASP A 59 -9.65 -9.64 -8.79
C ASP A 59 -9.50 -9.69 -7.27
N GLU A 60 -8.35 -10.17 -6.78
CA GLU A 60 -8.09 -10.27 -5.35
C GLU A 60 -7.93 -8.87 -4.72
N PHE A 61 -7.27 -7.96 -5.43
CA PHE A 61 -7.15 -6.57 -5.02
C PHE A 61 -8.52 -5.89 -4.93
N ASN A 62 -9.35 -6.05 -5.95
CA ASN A 62 -10.70 -5.49 -6.01
C ASN A 62 -11.56 -6.06 -4.87
N ARG A 63 -11.44 -7.37 -4.58
CA ARG A 63 -12.12 -8.02 -3.45
C ARG A 63 -11.72 -7.46 -2.09
N LYS A 64 -10.43 -7.18 -1.86
CA LYS A 64 -9.95 -6.64 -0.58
C LYS A 64 -10.26 -5.17 -0.38
N PHE A 65 -10.10 -4.34 -1.41
CA PHE A 65 -10.08 -2.88 -1.25
C PHE A 65 -11.29 -2.15 -1.84
N ASN A 66 -11.99 -2.77 -2.80
CA ASN A 66 -13.15 -2.18 -3.45
C ASN A 66 -14.46 -2.88 -3.05
N SER A 67 -14.45 -4.17 -2.67
CA SER A 67 -15.68 -4.88 -2.24
C SER A 67 -16.12 -4.59 -0.80
N ALA A 68 -15.22 -4.11 0.07
CA ALA A 68 -15.54 -3.70 1.44
C ALA A 68 -16.14 -2.27 1.52
N SER A 69 -16.34 -1.60 0.39
CA SER A 69 -16.96 -0.27 0.29
C SER A 69 -18.42 -0.35 -0.15
N LYS A 70 -19.14 -1.37 0.31
CA LYS A 70 -20.60 -1.45 0.18
C LYS A 70 -21.25 -1.25 1.55
#